data_AF-R1HT18-F1
#
_entry.id   AF-R1HT18-F1
#
_cell.length_a   1.000
_cell.length_b   1.000
_cell.length_c   1.000
_cell.angle_alpha   90.00
_cell.angle_beta   90.00
_cell.angle_gamma   90.00
#
_symmetry.space_group_name_H-M   'P 1'
#
loop_
_entity.id
_entity.type
_entity.pdbx_description
1 polymer ?
#
loop_
_entity_poly.entity_id
_entity_poly.type
_entity_poly.pdbx_seq_one_letter_code
_entity_poly.pdbx_strand_id
1 'polypeptide(L)'
;MKSFFGVRLALLVSALTLSLAAPPASAAGAGILVECLGFLHGRVGKRFLYAGDCMSPDSFLETPWHWVDGRYEQLTLAYQGDGNLVQYRWIQGQGYGTAIWSTNTYGVPAGSATLQHDGNFVLYDDEGDPYWSTNTWNCPGHWDWKEVELQDDENVVLYMQSVGGNTRYAKWDSWGNAHC
;
A
#
# COMPACT_ATOMS: atom_id res chain seq x y z
N MET A 1 60.22 41.19 -9.01
CA MET A 1 59.02 41.00 -9.86
C MET A 1 59.13 39.66 -10.57
N LYS A 2 58.23 38.72 -10.25
CA LYS A 2 57.65 37.65 -11.10
C LYS A 2 56.99 36.62 -10.18
N SER A 3 55.66 36.69 -10.09
CA SER A 3 54.75 35.70 -9.51
C SER A 3 54.38 34.70 -10.59
N PHE A 4 54.23 33.41 -10.27
CA PHE A 4 53.22 32.54 -10.89
C PHE A 4 52.80 31.41 -9.93
N PHE A 5 51.47 31.26 -9.83
CA PHE A 5 50.68 30.28 -9.10
C PHE A 5 50.87 28.84 -9.60
N GLY A 6 50.61 27.84 -8.74
CA GLY A 6 50.37 26.47 -9.21
C GLY A 6 50.38 25.37 -8.13
N VAL A 7 49.44 25.41 -7.18
CA VAL A 7 49.07 24.22 -6.38
C VAL A 7 48.19 23.34 -7.25
N ARG A 8 48.40 22.01 -7.31
CA ARG A 8 47.36 20.97 -7.10
C ARG A 8 47.97 19.59 -6.81
N LEU A 9 47.64 19.12 -5.61
CA LEU A 9 47.80 17.79 -5.05
C LEU A 9 46.75 16.85 -5.68
N ALA A 10 47.13 15.64 -6.11
CA ALA A 10 46.19 14.60 -6.52
C ALA A 10 46.39 13.37 -5.61
N LEU A 11 45.46 13.16 -4.67
CA LEU A 11 45.32 11.93 -3.90
C LEU A 11 44.56 10.90 -4.75
N LEU A 12 45.10 9.68 -4.83
CA LEU A 12 44.41 8.48 -5.31
C LEU A 12 43.52 7.95 -4.19
N VAL A 13 42.20 7.94 -4.40
CA VAL A 13 41.22 7.32 -3.49
C VAL A 13 40.85 5.93 -4.03
N SER A 14 40.96 4.95 -3.14
CA SER A 14 40.56 3.55 -3.31
C SER A 14 39.08 3.42 -3.72
N ALA A 15 38.81 2.57 -4.72
CA ALA A 15 37.46 2.18 -5.09
C ALA A 15 36.95 1.11 -4.11
N LEU A 16 36.07 1.53 -3.19
CA LEU A 16 35.23 0.64 -2.40
C LEU A 16 34.01 0.27 -3.25
N THR A 17 33.79 -1.02 -3.49
CA THR A 17 32.56 -1.50 -4.13
C THR A 17 31.39 -1.25 -3.17
N LEU A 18 30.57 -0.24 -3.46
CA LEU A 18 29.34 0.02 -2.72
C LEU A 18 28.30 -1.02 -3.14
N SER A 19 27.99 -1.96 -2.24
CA SER A 19 26.81 -2.81 -2.35
C SER A 19 25.58 -1.89 -2.29
N LEU A 20 24.74 -1.93 -3.32
CA LEU A 20 23.46 -1.22 -3.33
C LEU A 20 22.45 -2.04 -2.50
N ALA A 21 22.64 -2.04 -1.17
CA ALA A 21 21.56 -2.38 -0.27
C ALA A 21 20.48 -1.31 -0.40
N ALA A 22 19.22 -1.72 -0.51
CA ALA A 22 18.08 -0.82 -0.39
C ALA A 22 18.24 0.04 0.87
N PRO A 23 17.90 1.34 0.84
CA PRO A 23 18.02 2.16 2.02
C PRO A 23 17.18 1.55 3.16
N PRO A 24 17.69 1.52 4.40
CA PRO A 24 16.83 1.28 5.56
C PRO A 24 15.75 2.37 5.58
N ALA A 25 14.52 2.00 5.95
CA ALA A 25 13.44 2.94 6.19
C ALA A 25 13.98 4.12 7.01
N SER A 26 13.99 5.32 6.42
CA SER A 26 14.58 6.50 7.04
C SER A 26 13.72 7.71 6.73
N ALA A 27 12.78 8.00 7.63
CA ALA A 27 12.90 9.10 8.59
C ALA A 27 11.48 9.55 8.99
N ALA A 28 10.97 9.02 10.10
CA ALA A 28 9.90 9.63 10.85
C ALA A 28 10.40 10.98 11.40
N GLY A 29 9.97 12.06 10.78
CA GLY A 29 10.03 13.39 11.38
C GLY A 29 8.87 13.51 12.36
N ALA A 30 9.16 13.69 13.64
CA ALA A 30 8.17 14.05 14.64
C ALA A 30 7.40 15.30 14.19
N GLY A 31 6.09 15.17 13.93
CA GLY A 31 5.26 16.31 13.60
C GLY A 31 3.96 15.94 12.89
N ILE A 32 2.88 15.93 13.68
CA ILE A 32 1.47 15.90 13.25
C ILE A 32 1.07 14.55 12.65
N LEU A 33 0.10 13.88 13.30
CA LEU A 33 -0.65 12.81 12.66
C LEU A 33 -1.18 13.38 11.34
N VAL A 34 -0.53 13.05 10.23
CA VAL A 34 -1.11 13.23 8.91
C VAL A 34 -2.22 12.19 8.88
N GLU A 35 -3.37 12.56 9.46
CA GLU A 35 -4.63 11.93 9.08
C GLU A 35 -4.59 11.81 7.57
N CYS A 36 -4.97 10.64 7.04
CA CYS A 36 -4.95 10.39 5.62
C CYS A 36 -5.61 11.57 4.87
N LEU A 37 -4.83 12.55 4.42
CA LEU A 37 -5.32 13.88 4.01
C LEU A 37 -6.09 13.79 2.69
N GLY A 38 -5.96 12.65 1.99
CA GLY A 38 -6.77 12.27 0.85
C GLY A 38 -8.19 11.79 1.20
N PHE A 39 -8.51 11.63 2.49
CA PHE A 39 -9.80 11.11 2.98
C PHE A 39 -10.45 12.12 3.94
N LEU A 40 -10.90 13.25 3.41
CA LEU A 40 -11.79 14.15 4.15
C LEU A 40 -13.13 13.42 4.42
N HIS A 41 -13.29 12.95 5.67
CA HIS A 41 -14.51 12.43 6.30
C HIS A 41 -14.94 11.01 5.90
N GLY A 42 -15.02 10.14 6.91
CA GLY A 42 -15.65 8.83 6.85
C GLY A 42 -17.05 8.86 6.22
N ARG A 43 -17.11 8.41 4.97
CA ARG A 43 -18.12 7.52 4.36
C ARG A 43 -17.74 7.35 2.86
N VAL A 44 -17.16 6.21 2.45
CA VAL A 44 -17.84 5.01 1.89
C VAL A 44 -18.15 5.13 0.38
N GLY A 45 -17.83 4.08 -0.40
CA GLY A 45 -18.32 3.88 -1.78
C GLY A 45 -17.29 3.61 -2.89
N LYS A 46 -16.01 3.46 -2.58
CA LYS A 46 -14.98 3.07 -3.57
C LYS A 46 -14.44 1.69 -3.25
N ARG A 47 -14.22 0.89 -4.29
CA ARG A 47 -13.55 -0.41 -4.21
C ARG A 47 -12.06 -0.33 -4.55
N PHE A 48 -11.51 0.88 -4.68
CA PHE A 48 -10.16 1.11 -5.18
C PHE A 48 -9.38 2.12 -4.32
N LEU A 49 -8.06 1.93 -4.22
CA LEU A 49 -7.08 2.93 -3.79
C LEU A 49 -6.05 3.14 -4.90
N TYR A 50 -5.68 4.38 -5.15
CA TYR A 50 -4.59 4.73 -6.06
C TYR A 50 -3.30 5.02 -5.30
N ALA A 51 -2.19 5.03 -6.02
CA ALA A 51 -0.91 5.42 -5.45
C ALA A 51 -0.97 6.84 -4.85
N GLY A 52 -0.63 6.96 -3.56
CA GLY A 52 -0.77 8.16 -2.74
C GLY A 52 -2.01 8.17 -1.84
N ASP A 53 -2.99 7.29 -2.10
CA ASP A 53 -4.17 7.13 -1.25
C ASP A 53 -3.86 6.25 -0.03
N CYS A 54 -4.65 6.45 1.02
CA CYS A 54 -4.60 5.66 2.24
C CYS A 54 -6.00 5.42 2.84
N MET A 55 -6.07 4.45 3.74
CA MET A 55 -7.20 4.18 4.61
C MET A 55 -6.79 4.56 6.04
N SER A 56 -7.62 5.35 6.70
CA SER A 56 -7.53 5.59 8.15
C SER A 56 -8.11 4.40 8.93
N PRO A 57 -7.78 4.23 10.22
CA PRO A 57 -8.42 3.21 11.04
C PRO A 57 -9.95 3.34 11.04
N ASP A 58 -10.62 2.20 11.11
CA ASP A 58 -12.07 2.01 11.00
C ASP A 58 -12.70 2.44 9.66
N SER A 59 -11.89 2.68 8.63
CA SER A 59 -12.38 2.89 7.27
C SER A 59 -12.35 1.61 6.43
N PHE A 60 -13.11 1.61 5.34
CA PHE A 60 -13.21 0.44 4.46
C PHE A 60 -13.43 0.82 3.00
N LEU A 61 -12.93 -0.03 2.11
CA LEU A 61 -13.38 -0.13 0.73
C LEU A 61 -14.59 -1.05 0.67
N GLU A 62 -15.46 -0.84 -0.32
CA GLU A 62 -16.64 -1.69 -0.51
C GLU A 62 -17.00 -1.89 -1.97
N THR A 63 -17.57 -3.05 -2.28
CA THR A 63 -18.31 -3.28 -3.53
C THR A 63 -19.76 -2.81 -3.36
N PRO A 64 -20.50 -2.55 -4.45
CA PRO A 64 -21.96 -2.49 -4.38
C PRO A 64 -22.54 -3.85 -3.95
N TRP A 65 -23.78 -3.83 -3.46
CA TRP A 65 -24.54 -5.06 -3.24
C TRP A 65 -24.81 -5.74 -4.58
N HIS A 66 -24.35 -6.98 -4.73
CA HIS A 66 -24.53 -7.80 -5.92
C HIS A 66 -25.36 -9.04 -5.63
N TRP A 67 -26.08 -9.52 -6.63
CA TRP A 67 -26.82 -10.76 -6.54
C TRP A 67 -25.93 -11.93 -6.96
N VAL A 68 -25.65 -12.84 -6.03
CA VAL A 68 -24.79 -14.01 -6.23
C VAL A 68 -25.55 -15.22 -5.71
N ASP A 69 -25.74 -16.25 -6.52
CA ASP A 69 -26.30 -17.55 -6.11
C ASP A 69 -27.53 -17.49 -5.19
N GLY A 70 -28.49 -16.60 -5.51
CA GLY A 70 -29.76 -16.51 -4.78
C GLY A 70 -29.74 -15.60 -3.54
N ARG A 71 -28.69 -14.82 -3.32
CA ARG A 71 -28.54 -13.91 -2.17
C ARG A 71 -27.89 -12.59 -2.59
N TYR A 72 -28.19 -11.53 -1.85
CA TYR A 72 -27.48 -10.25 -2.00
C TYR A 72 -26.23 -10.25 -1.12
N GLU A 73 -25.09 -9.98 -1.74
CA GLU A 73 -23.79 -9.95 -1.09
C GLU A 73 -23.07 -8.62 -1.31
N GLN A 74 -22.27 -8.22 -0.33
CA GLN A 74 -21.34 -7.10 -0.43
C GLN A 74 -19.99 -7.53 0.14
N LEU A 75 -18.91 -7.09 -0.50
CA LEU A 75 -17.56 -7.27 0.01
C LEU A 75 -17.06 -5.96 0.57
N THR A 76 -16.31 -6.04 1.68
CA THR A 76 -15.60 -4.90 2.25
C THR A 76 -14.16 -5.27 2.57
N LEU A 77 -13.22 -4.35 2.34
CA LEU A 77 -11.86 -4.44 2.87
C LEU A 77 -11.72 -3.35 3.94
N ALA A 78 -11.66 -3.75 5.21
CA ALA A 78 -11.70 -2.85 6.35
C ALA A 78 -10.33 -2.78 7.01
N TYR A 79 -9.81 -1.57 7.20
CA TYR A 79 -8.64 -1.33 8.06
C TYR A 79 -9.15 -0.99 9.46
N GLN A 80 -9.03 -1.93 10.37
CA GLN A 80 -9.67 -1.88 11.68
C GLN A 80 -8.81 -1.11 12.69
N GLY A 81 -9.44 -0.51 13.70
CA GLY A 81 -8.76 0.19 14.79
C GLY A 81 -7.80 -0.66 15.63
N ASP A 82 -7.84 -1.99 15.48
CA ASP A 82 -6.92 -2.93 16.13
C ASP A 82 -5.67 -3.24 15.28
N GLY A 83 -5.47 -2.54 14.17
CA GLY A 83 -4.31 -2.68 13.28
C GLY A 83 -4.45 -3.82 12.26
N ASN A 84 -5.59 -4.50 12.22
CA ASN A 84 -5.83 -5.56 11.26
C ASN A 84 -6.49 -5.03 9.98
N LEU A 85 -6.02 -5.49 8.81
CA LEU A 85 -6.71 -5.28 7.55
C LEU A 85 -7.46 -6.57 7.20
N VAL A 86 -8.78 -6.49 7.07
CA VAL A 86 -9.65 -7.66 6.96
C VAL A 86 -10.64 -7.50 5.81
N GLN A 87 -10.73 -8.53 4.99
CA GLN A 87 -11.77 -8.64 3.98
C GLN A 87 -12.97 -9.39 4.58
N TYR A 88 -14.16 -8.80 4.46
CA TYR A 88 -15.41 -9.39 4.90
C TYR A 88 -16.35 -9.60 3.72
N ARG A 89 -17.10 -10.70 3.80
CA ARG A 89 -18.30 -10.96 3.00
C ARG A 89 -19.54 -10.72 3.85
N TRP A 90 -20.42 -9.86 3.38
CA TRP A 90 -21.70 -9.53 4.02
C TRP A 90 -22.84 -10.10 3.19
N ILE A 91 -23.73 -10.87 3.81
CA ILE A 91 -24.96 -11.34 3.17
C ILE A 91 -26.13 -10.57 3.76
N GLN A 92 -26.99 -10.02 2.89
CA GLN A 92 -28.16 -9.28 3.31
C GLN A 92 -29.04 -10.11 4.25
N GLY A 93 -29.36 -9.55 5.42
CA GLY A 93 -30.19 -10.21 6.43
C GLY A 93 -29.43 -11.10 7.43
N GLN A 94 -28.13 -11.37 7.26
CA GLN A 94 -27.35 -12.11 8.27
C GLN A 94 -27.06 -11.28 9.53
N GLY A 95 -26.88 -9.96 9.39
CA GLY A 95 -26.58 -9.06 10.51
C GLY A 95 -25.12 -9.08 10.98
N TYR A 96 -24.25 -9.87 10.35
CA TYR A 96 -22.79 -9.90 10.60
C TYR A 96 -22.03 -10.20 9.29
N GLY A 97 -20.75 -9.79 9.25
CA GLY A 97 -19.83 -10.07 8.16
C GLY A 97 -19.00 -11.30 8.45
N THR A 98 -18.76 -12.13 7.44
CA THR A 98 -17.84 -13.28 7.53
C THR A 98 -16.46 -12.84 7.07
N ALA A 99 -15.44 -12.93 7.93
CA ALA A 99 -14.06 -12.66 7.54
C ALA A 99 -13.58 -13.76 6.59
N ILE A 100 -13.11 -13.37 5.39
CA ILE A 100 -12.65 -14.30 4.35
C ILE A 100 -11.14 -14.20 4.10
N TRP A 101 -10.51 -13.08 4.45
CA TRP A 101 -9.06 -12.89 4.41
C TRP A 101 -8.62 -11.83 5.44
N SER A 102 -7.39 -11.91 5.93
CA SER A 102 -6.80 -10.95 6.87
C SER A 102 -5.28 -10.91 6.80
N THR A 103 -4.68 -9.76 7.11
CA THR A 103 -3.23 -9.62 7.33
C THR A 103 -2.73 -10.30 8.60
N ASN A 104 -3.63 -10.68 9.52
CA ASN A 104 -3.33 -11.25 10.84
C ASN A 104 -2.44 -10.35 11.71
N THR A 105 -2.67 -9.04 11.66
CA THR A 105 -1.87 -8.02 12.36
C THR A 105 -2.63 -7.35 13.51
N TYR A 106 -3.64 -8.03 14.06
CA TYR A 106 -4.42 -7.53 15.19
C TYR A 106 -3.53 -7.28 16.43
N GLY A 107 -3.84 -6.23 17.19
CA GLY A 107 -3.11 -5.82 18.38
C GLY A 107 -1.96 -4.85 18.12
N VAL A 108 -1.71 -4.48 16.85
CA VAL A 108 -0.81 -3.38 16.50
C VAL A 108 -1.61 -2.07 16.54
N PRO A 109 -1.12 -0.99 17.18
CA PRO A 109 -1.76 0.31 17.10
C PRO A 109 -1.98 0.74 15.65
N ALA A 110 -3.21 1.08 15.27
CA ALA A 110 -3.54 1.38 13.88
C ALA A 110 -3.16 2.83 13.51
N GLY A 111 -2.35 3.00 12.47
CA GLY A 111 -2.02 4.31 11.90
C GLY A 111 -2.64 4.53 10.52
N SER A 112 -2.18 3.80 9.51
CA SER A 112 -2.73 3.88 8.16
C SER A 112 -2.46 2.62 7.31
N ALA A 113 -3.35 2.35 6.34
CA ALA A 113 -3.05 1.45 5.22
C ALA A 113 -2.86 2.27 3.95
N THR A 114 -1.65 2.30 3.38
CA THR A 114 -1.27 3.25 2.32
C THR A 114 -0.75 2.53 1.09
N LEU A 115 -1.27 2.89 -0.10
CA LEU A 115 -0.66 2.49 -1.37
C LEU A 115 0.36 3.56 -1.78
N GLN A 116 1.63 3.22 -1.73
CA GLN A 116 2.73 4.14 -1.99
C GLN A 116 2.96 4.35 -3.49
N HIS A 117 3.62 5.45 -3.85
CA HIS A 117 3.96 5.77 -5.25
C HIS A 117 4.94 4.78 -5.91
N ASP A 118 5.74 4.08 -5.10
CA ASP A 118 6.62 2.99 -5.53
C ASP A 118 5.85 1.68 -5.81
N GLY A 119 4.54 1.65 -5.52
CA GLY A 119 3.69 0.49 -5.76
C GLY A 119 3.66 -0.51 -4.61
N ASN A 120 4.18 -0.18 -3.43
CA ASN A 120 4.01 -0.99 -2.22
C ASN A 120 2.72 -0.61 -1.49
N PHE A 121 1.93 -1.60 -1.09
CA PHE A 121 0.82 -1.38 -0.17
C PHE A 121 1.25 -1.78 1.24
N VAL A 122 1.20 -0.83 2.18
CA VAL A 122 1.86 -0.92 3.49
C VAL A 122 0.91 -0.53 4.61
N LEU A 123 0.93 -1.29 5.70
CA LEU A 123 0.30 -0.90 6.95
C LEU A 123 1.33 -0.27 7.88
N TYR A 124 0.96 0.89 8.43
CA TYR A 124 1.75 1.68 9.36
C TYR A 124 1.02 1.79 10.70
N ASP A 125 1.77 1.73 11.79
CA ASP A 125 1.23 2.00 13.11
C ASP A 125 1.06 3.52 13.36
N ASP A 126 0.55 3.88 14.54
CA ASP A 126 0.27 5.26 14.92
C ASP A 126 1.53 6.12 15.13
N GLU A 127 2.71 5.49 15.24
CA GLU A 127 4.01 6.15 15.26
C GLU A 127 4.60 6.34 13.85
N GLY A 128 4.00 5.71 12.84
CA GLY A 128 4.41 5.77 11.44
C GLY A 128 5.41 4.69 11.05
N ASP A 129 5.57 3.64 11.87
CA ASP A 129 6.43 2.51 11.57
C ASP A 129 5.69 1.43 10.76
N PRO A 130 6.30 0.90 9.68
CA PRO A 130 5.65 -0.10 8.84
C PRO A 130 5.69 -1.48 9.52
N TYR A 131 4.55 -2.15 9.64
CA TYR A 131 4.46 -3.48 10.26
C TYR A 131 3.98 -4.58 9.30
N TRP A 132 3.46 -4.22 8.13
CA TRP A 132 3.08 -5.18 7.08
C TRP A 132 3.19 -4.55 5.70
N SER A 133 3.55 -5.34 4.67
CA SER A 133 3.48 -4.88 3.27
C SER A 133 3.27 -6.00 2.27
N THR A 134 2.81 -5.62 1.07
CA THR A 134 2.75 -6.52 -0.10
C THR A 134 4.12 -6.86 -0.67
N ASN A 135 5.19 -6.17 -0.24
CA ASN A 135 6.56 -6.31 -0.74
C ASN A 135 6.70 -6.06 -2.25
N THR A 136 5.93 -5.12 -2.80
CA THR A 136 5.87 -4.84 -4.24
C THR A 136 6.66 -3.60 -4.68
N TRP A 137 7.41 -2.97 -3.77
CA TRP A 137 8.15 -1.71 -4.00
C TRP A 137 9.23 -1.75 -5.09
N ASN A 138 9.78 -2.93 -5.41
CA ASN A 138 10.85 -3.09 -6.42
C ASN A 138 10.44 -3.91 -7.65
N CYS A 139 9.14 -4.08 -7.86
CA CYS A 139 8.60 -4.88 -8.95
C CYS A 139 9.18 -4.43 -10.31
N PRO A 140 9.85 -5.31 -11.08
CA PRO A 140 10.47 -4.91 -12.35
C PRO A 140 9.46 -4.31 -13.34
N GLY A 141 9.84 -3.22 -13.99
CA GLY A 141 9.04 -2.54 -15.01
C GLY A 141 8.92 -1.03 -14.78
N HIS A 142 8.52 -0.30 -15.82
CA HIS A 142 8.21 1.13 -15.71
C HIS A 142 6.72 1.29 -15.45
N TRP A 143 6.34 1.40 -14.17
CA TRP A 143 4.96 1.48 -13.73
C TRP A 143 4.60 2.90 -13.35
N ASP A 144 3.55 3.43 -13.96
CA ASP A 144 3.09 4.79 -13.72
C ASP A 144 1.84 4.79 -12.85
N TRP A 145 0.94 3.84 -13.10
CA TRP A 145 -0.34 3.66 -12.42
C TRP A 145 -0.29 2.46 -11.49
N LYS A 146 -0.76 2.63 -10.26
CA LYS A 146 -0.91 1.56 -9.27
C LYS A 146 -2.26 1.69 -8.58
N GLU A 147 -2.90 0.56 -8.38
CA GLU A 147 -4.26 0.46 -7.85
C GLU A 147 -4.36 -0.78 -6.97
N VAL A 148 -4.90 -0.63 -5.77
CA VAL A 148 -5.45 -1.77 -5.00
C VAL A 148 -6.94 -1.81 -5.27
N GLU A 149 -7.45 -2.94 -5.75
CA GLU A 149 -8.85 -3.15 -6.09
C GLU A 149 -9.44 -4.28 -5.24
N LEU A 150 -10.56 -4.01 -4.56
CA LEU A 150 -11.47 -5.02 -4.02
C LEU A 150 -12.41 -5.47 -5.14
N GLN A 151 -12.25 -6.71 -5.59
CA GLN A 151 -12.97 -7.26 -6.72
C GLN A 151 -14.22 -8.02 -6.28
N ASP A 152 -15.17 -8.16 -7.22
CA ASP A 152 -16.46 -8.83 -6.98
C ASP A 152 -16.32 -10.36 -6.84
N ASP A 153 -15.16 -10.91 -7.20
CA ASP A 153 -14.81 -12.33 -7.09
C ASP A 153 -14.15 -12.69 -5.75
N GLU A 154 -14.22 -11.79 -4.76
CA GLU A 154 -13.63 -11.95 -3.44
C GLU A 154 -12.10 -11.85 -3.42
N ASN A 155 -11.50 -11.31 -4.46
CA ASN A 155 -10.09 -11.02 -4.49
C ASN A 155 -9.79 -9.55 -4.13
N VAL A 156 -8.65 -9.33 -3.49
CA VAL A 156 -8.04 -8.00 -3.35
C VAL A 156 -6.75 -8.03 -4.15
N VAL A 157 -6.65 -7.18 -5.17
CA VAL A 157 -5.54 -7.24 -6.13
C VAL A 157 -4.81 -5.91 -6.19
N LEU A 158 -3.48 -5.95 -6.11
CA LEU A 158 -2.63 -4.83 -6.45
C LEU A 158 -2.26 -4.93 -7.94
N TYR A 159 -2.74 -3.97 -8.72
CA TYR A 159 -2.40 -3.80 -10.13
C TYR A 159 -1.34 -2.72 -10.34
N MET A 160 -0.47 -2.97 -11.31
CA MET A 160 0.42 -1.96 -11.88
C MET A 160 0.24 -1.86 -13.40
N GLN A 161 0.38 -0.66 -13.95
CA GLN A 161 0.22 -0.38 -15.37
C GLN A 161 1.17 0.73 -15.85
N SER A 162 1.74 0.56 -17.05
CA SER A 162 2.60 1.55 -17.71
C SER A 162 1.79 2.59 -18.49
N VAL A 163 2.30 3.82 -18.61
CA VAL A 163 1.70 4.88 -19.45
C VAL A 163 1.57 4.41 -20.90
N GLY A 164 0.38 4.62 -21.48
CA GLY A 164 0.06 4.26 -22.87
C GLY A 164 -0.20 2.77 -23.09
N GLY A 165 -0.04 1.92 -22.06
CA GLY A 165 -0.50 0.54 -22.07
C GLY A 165 -1.97 0.44 -21.67
N ASN A 166 -2.67 -0.57 -22.17
CA ASN A 166 -4.06 -0.89 -21.77
C ASN A 166 -4.14 -2.12 -20.84
N THR A 167 -3.00 -2.67 -20.43
CA THR A 167 -2.92 -3.88 -19.62
C THR A 167 -2.59 -3.54 -18.18
N ARG A 168 -3.47 -3.92 -17.25
CA ARG A 168 -3.19 -3.97 -15.81
C ARG A 168 -2.53 -5.31 -15.48
N TYR A 169 -1.38 -5.28 -14.81
CA TYR A 169 -0.66 -6.47 -14.36
C TYR A 169 -0.87 -6.67 -12.87
N ALA A 170 -1.45 -7.81 -12.47
CA ALA A 170 -1.56 -8.18 -11.06
C ALA A 170 -0.16 -8.45 -10.51
N LYS A 171 0.21 -7.78 -9.42
CA LYS A 171 1.52 -7.91 -8.76
C LYS A 171 1.43 -8.57 -7.40
N TRP A 172 0.27 -8.50 -6.77
CA TRP A 172 -0.03 -9.16 -5.52
C TRP A 172 -1.55 -9.40 -5.43
N ASP A 173 -1.96 -10.48 -4.78
CA ASP A 173 -3.36 -10.71 -4.42
C ASP A 173 -3.57 -11.42 -3.08
N SER A 174 -4.78 -11.30 -2.52
CA SER A 174 -5.16 -11.87 -1.23
C SER A 174 -5.26 -13.40 -1.22
N TRP A 175 -5.20 -14.07 -2.37
CA TRP A 175 -5.13 -15.53 -2.45
C TRP A 175 -3.70 -16.07 -2.39
N GLY A 176 -2.73 -15.19 -2.15
CA GLY A 176 -1.35 -15.56 -1.85
C GLY A 176 -0.43 -15.57 -3.06
N ASN A 177 -0.85 -15.01 -4.20
CA ASN A 177 0.07 -14.80 -5.31
C ASN A 177 0.80 -13.47 -5.18
N ALA A 178 2.12 -13.51 -5.35
CA ALA A 178 2.96 -12.33 -5.53
C ALA A 178 3.79 -12.53 -6.80
N HIS A 179 3.85 -11.49 -7.64
CA HIS A 179 4.44 -11.54 -8.99
C HIS A 179 5.47 -10.42 -9.23
N CYS A 180 6.08 -9.96 -8.14
CA CYS A 180 7.41 -9.36 -8.16
C CYS A 180 8.46 -10.49 -8.01
#